data_AF-A0A519N473-F1
#
_entry.id   AF-A0A519N473-F1
#
_cell.length_a   1.000
_cell.length_b   1.000
_cell.length_c   1.000
_cell.angle_alpha   90.00
_cell.angle_beta   90.00
_cell.angle_gamma   90.00
#
_symmetry.space_group_name_H-M   'P 1'
#
loop_
_entity.id
_entity.type
_entity.pdbx_description
1 polymer ?
#
loop_
_entity_poly.entity_id
_entity_poly.type
_entity_poly.pdbx_seq_one_letter_code
_entity_poly.pdbx_strand_id
1 'polypeptide(L)'
;MKTFFIALLVSISFISASQAQTEKRLPETQFRNDLETGRLKIYLLGGIAGMIKTSDRDFAVRYNFSYHDFGCVAPPDLKFYAEYNILVMHHLGKECGKDFSDNIRQEVLGWKKWKEEK
;
A
#
# COMPACT_ATOMS: atom_id res chain seq x y z
N MET A 1 -7.19 -57.40 13.45
CA MET A 1 -7.07 -56.11 14.16
C MET A 1 -5.73 -55.47 13.83
N LYS A 2 -5.62 -54.65 12.78
CA LYS A 2 -4.42 -53.84 12.49
C LYS A 2 -4.58 -52.80 11.38
N THR A 3 -5.73 -52.77 10.70
CA THR A 3 -6.00 -51.80 9.61
C THR A 3 -6.91 -50.64 10.02
N PHE A 4 -7.55 -50.69 11.19
CA PHE A 4 -8.49 -49.65 11.63
C PHE A 4 -7.85 -48.44 12.36
N PHE A 5 -6.56 -48.48 12.66
CA PHE A 5 -5.88 -47.38 13.37
C PHE A 5 -5.12 -46.40 12.47
N ILE A 6 -5.03 -46.65 11.16
CA ILE A 6 -4.30 -45.78 10.23
C ILE A 6 -5.20 -44.68 9.63
N ALA A 7 -6.52 -44.79 9.75
CA ALA A 7 -7.45 -43.83 9.17
C ALA A 7 -7.75 -42.59 10.05
N LEU A 8 -7.22 -42.50 11.29
CA LEU A 8 -7.55 -41.42 12.22
C LEU A 8 -6.47 -40.32 12.32
N LEU A 9 -5.26 -40.56 11.81
CA LEU A 9 -4.16 -39.59 11.88
C LEU A 9 -4.04 -38.67 10.65
N VAL A 10 -4.79 -38.94 9.58
CA VAL A 10 -4.76 -38.12 8.35
C VAL A 10 -5.80 -36.98 8.38
N SER A 11 -6.76 -37.02 9.30
CA SER A 11 -7.84 -36.03 9.37
C SER A 11 -7.51 -34.76 10.17
N ILE A 12 -6.35 -34.69 10.84
CA ILE A 12 -5.98 -33.53 11.68
C ILE A 12 -5.12 -32.49 10.92
N SER A 13 -4.59 -32.81 9.74
CA SER A 13 -3.63 -31.91 9.04
C SER A 13 -4.25 -30.90 8.07
N PHE A 14 -5.58 -30.80 7.96
CA PHE A 14 -6.24 -29.95 6.95
C PHE A 14 -7.14 -28.83 7.50
N ILE A 15 -7.06 -28.49 8.80
CA ILE A 15 -7.92 -27.42 9.37
C ILE A 15 -7.15 -26.11 9.65
N SER A 16 -5.83 -26.05 9.51
CA SER A 16 -5.09 -24.80 9.80
C SER A 16 -5.08 -23.76 8.67
N ALA A 17 -5.65 -24.05 7.50
CA ALA A 17 -5.56 -23.16 6.32
C ALA A 17 -6.77 -22.21 6.11
N SER A 18 -7.62 -22.01 7.13
CA SER A 18 -8.80 -21.14 7.02
C SER A 18 -8.91 -20.09 8.12
N GLN A 19 -7.80 -19.70 8.72
CA GLN A 19 -7.68 -18.40 9.38
C GLN A 19 -6.94 -17.44 8.45
N ALA A 20 -7.51 -17.18 7.27
CA ALA A 20 -7.37 -15.86 6.67
C ALA A 20 -8.08 -14.89 7.61
N GLN A 21 -7.41 -14.54 8.72
CA GLN A 21 -7.85 -13.49 9.60
C GLN A 21 -7.92 -12.25 8.73
N THR A 22 -9.14 -11.78 8.44
CA THR A 22 -9.37 -10.42 7.98
C THR A 22 -9.03 -9.50 9.16
N GLU A 23 -7.76 -9.46 9.55
CA GLU A 23 -7.25 -8.46 10.44
C GLU A 23 -7.50 -7.12 9.76
N LYS A 24 -8.06 -6.17 10.50
CA LYS A 24 -8.38 -4.85 9.96
C LYS A 24 -7.08 -4.22 9.47
N ARG A 25 -6.91 -4.14 8.15
CA ARG A 25 -5.69 -3.60 7.52
C ARG A 25 -5.51 -2.14 7.96
N LEU A 26 -4.48 -1.86 8.75
CA LEU A 26 -4.14 -0.51 9.21
C LEU A 26 -3.10 0.14 8.28
N PRO A 27 -3.25 1.42 7.90
CA PRO A 27 -2.30 2.13 7.06
C PRO A 27 -0.86 2.08 7.57
N GLU A 28 -0.67 2.21 8.89
CA GLU A 28 0.63 2.21 9.55
C GLU A 28 1.32 0.84 9.46
N THR A 29 0.55 -0.23 9.58
CA THR A 29 1.06 -1.60 9.48
C THR A 29 1.49 -1.90 8.06
N GLN A 30 0.67 -1.52 7.07
CA GLN A 30 1.02 -1.66 5.66
C GLN A 30 2.25 -0.80 5.32
N PHE A 31 2.29 0.45 5.78
CA PHE A 31 3.41 1.37 5.54
C PHE A 31 4.72 0.79 6.06
N ARG A 32 4.74 0.26 7.30
CA ARG A 32 5.93 -0.37 7.89
C ARG A 32 6.43 -1.55 7.06
N ASN A 33 5.52 -2.44 6.67
CA ASN A 33 5.88 -3.61 5.86
C ASN A 33 6.41 -3.21 4.47
N ASP A 34 5.80 -2.21 3.83
CA ASP A 34 6.24 -1.73 2.53
C ASP A 34 7.57 -0.96 2.63
N LEU A 35 7.81 -0.25 3.73
CA LEU A 35 9.09 0.40 4.02
C LEU A 35 10.20 -0.64 4.19
N GLU A 36 9.99 -1.65 5.03
CA GLU A 36 10.97 -2.72 5.29
C GLU A 36 11.29 -3.54 4.04
N THR A 37 10.30 -3.70 3.15
CA THR A 37 10.47 -4.48 1.91
C THR A 37 10.86 -3.63 0.69
N GLY A 38 11.01 -2.30 0.85
CA GLY A 38 11.34 -1.39 -0.26
C GLY A 38 10.26 -1.29 -1.34
N ARG A 39 8.99 -1.44 -0.96
CA ARG A 39 7.82 -1.49 -1.87
C ARG A 39 6.80 -0.39 -1.58
N LEU A 40 7.27 0.79 -1.18
CA LEU A 40 6.41 1.94 -0.94
C LEU A 40 5.57 2.27 -2.19
N LYS A 41 4.32 2.66 -1.93
CA LYS A 41 3.37 3.03 -2.97
C LYS A 41 2.88 4.46 -2.79
N ILE A 42 2.45 5.09 -3.87
CA ILE A 42 1.60 6.27 -3.81
C ILE A 42 0.34 5.98 -4.62
N TYR A 43 -0.79 6.00 -3.94
CA TYR A 43 -2.10 5.68 -4.53
C TYR A 43 -2.73 6.91 -5.18
N LEU A 44 -3.20 6.73 -6.42
CA LEU A 44 -3.91 7.74 -7.20
C LEU A 44 -5.36 7.30 -7.42
N LEU A 45 -6.31 8.23 -7.30
CA LEU A 45 -7.61 8.02 -7.91
C LEU A 45 -7.42 8.02 -9.43
N GLY A 46 -7.94 7.00 -10.09
CA GLY A 46 -7.77 6.86 -11.52
C GLY A 46 -8.61 7.83 -12.34
N GLY A 47 -8.80 7.50 -13.61
CA GLY A 47 -9.30 8.44 -14.61
C GLY A 47 -8.19 9.32 -15.18
N ILE A 48 -8.53 10.45 -15.79
CA ILE A 48 -7.55 11.30 -16.51
C ILE A 48 -6.48 11.83 -15.55
N ALA A 49 -6.88 12.17 -14.31
CA ALA A 49 -5.96 12.65 -13.29
C ALA A 49 -5.02 11.55 -12.77
N GLY A 50 -5.43 10.27 -12.75
CA GLY A 50 -4.58 9.17 -12.28
C GLY A 50 -3.56 8.67 -13.29
N MET A 51 -3.68 9.07 -14.56
CA MET A 51 -2.81 8.59 -15.64
C MET A 51 -1.32 8.81 -15.33
N ILE A 52 -0.57 7.71 -15.30
CA ILE A 52 0.87 7.69 -15.03
C ILE A 52 1.63 7.91 -16.34
N LYS A 53 2.39 9.02 -16.40
CA LYS A 53 3.26 9.38 -17.52
C LYS A 53 4.67 8.83 -17.33
N THR A 54 5.50 8.90 -18.37
CA THR A 54 6.93 8.52 -18.27
C THR A 54 7.65 9.32 -17.19
N SER A 55 7.42 10.63 -17.10
CA SER A 55 7.99 11.49 -16.06
C SER A 55 7.60 11.06 -14.64
N ASP A 56 6.41 10.50 -14.46
CA ASP A 56 5.96 10.01 -13.16
C ASP A 56 6.72 8.76 -12.76
N ARG A 57 7.06 7.90 -13.73
CA ARG A 57 7.90 6.71 -13.49
C ARG A 57 9.32 7.12 -13.11
N ASP A 58 9.90 8.08 -13.83
CA ASP A 58 11.26 8.57 -13.54
C ASP A 58 11.33 9.21 -12.15
N PHE A 59 10.30 9.98 -11.77
CA PHE A 59 10.16 10.55 -10.43
C PHE A 59 10.04 9.45 -9.36
N ALA A 60 9.20 8.44 -9.60
CA ALA A 60 8.99 7.34 -8.66
C ALA A 60 10.27 6.49 -8.46
N VAL A 61 11.02 6.22 -9.54
CA VAL A 61 12.32 5.52 -9.48
C VAL A 61 13.35 6.34 -8.70
N ARG A 62 13.44 7.65 -8.94
CA ARG A 62 14.35 8.55 -8.22
C ARG A 62 14.16 8.50 -6.70
N TYR A 63 12.91 8.37 -6.26
CA TYR A 63 12.52 8.39 -4.85
C TYR A 63 12.14 7.02 -4.29
N ASN A 64 12.45 5.94 -5.01
CA ASN A 64 12.24 4.55 -4.60
C ASN A 64 10.81 4.23 -4.10
N PHE A 65 9.80 4.66 -4.87
CA PHE A 65 8.41 4.24 -4.66
C PHE A 65 7.76 3.87 -6.00
N SER A 66 6.51 3.41 -5.98
CA SER A 66 5.72 3.14 -7.18
C SER A 66 4.34 3.79 -7.11
N TYR A 67 3.83 4.28 -8.24
CA TYR A 67 2.43 4.73 -8.32
C TYR A 67 1.49 3.54 -8.49
N HIS A 68 0.36 3.58 -7.79
CA HIS A 68 -0.74 2.66 -7.99
C HIS A 68 -1.99 3.44 -8.41
N ASP A 69 -2.41 3.24 -9.66
CA ASP A 69 -3.62 3.82 -10.23
C ASP A 69 -4.77 2.81 -10.10
N PHE A 70 -5.86 3.22 -9.44
CA PHE A 70 -7.08 2.41 -9.32
C PHE A 70 -7.93 2.35 -10.60
N GLY A 71 -7.59 3.12 -11.62
CA GLY A 71 -8.34 3.21 -12.86
C GLY A 71 -9.74 3.80 -12.65
N CYS A 72 -10.72 3.34 -13.42
CA CYS A 72 -12.06 3.92 -13.41
C CYS A 72 -12.91 3.57 -12.18
N VAL A 73 -12.44 2.69 -11.30
CA VAL A 73 -13.20 2.22 -10.13
C VAL A 73 -12.46 2.59 -8.87
N ALA A 74 -13.04 3.51 -8.09
CA ALA A 74 -12.49 3.89 -6.80
C ALA A 74 -12.54 2.71 -5.82
N PRO A 75 -11.50 2.52 -4.99
CA PRO A 75 -11.51 1.46 -4.00
C PRO A 75 -12.47 1.80 -2.85
N PRO A 76 -12.98 0.79 -2.12
CA PRO A 76 -14.00 1.00 -1.09
C PRO A 76 -13.49 1.74 0.15
N ASP A 77 -12.20 1.68 0.46
CA ASP A 77 -11.60 2.29 1.66
C ASP A 77 -10.64 3.44 1.30
N LEU A 78 -11.19 4.54 0.78
CA LEU A 78 -10.40 5.72 0.42
C LEU A 78 -9.63 6.32 1.61
N LYS A 79 -10.18 6.21 2.82
CA LYS A 79 -9.54 6.71 4.04
C LYS A 79 -8.22 5.98 4.29
N PHE A 80 -8.22 4.65 4.18
CA PHE A 80 -7.00 3.85 4.28
C PHE A 80 -5.90 4.35 3.34
N TYR A 81 -6.22 4.52 2.05
CA TYR A 81 -5.21 4.90 1.04
C TYR A 81 -4.71 6.33 1.22
N ALA A 82 -5.57 7.25 1.63
CA ALA A 82 -5.16 8.61 1.95
C ALA A 82 -4.22 8.64 3.17
N GLU A 83 -4.55 7.93 4.24
CA GLU A 83 -3.71 7.84 5.44
C GLU A 83 -2.36 7.18 5.14
N TYR A 84 -2.36 6.10 4.36
CA TYR A 84 -1.13 5.47 3.91
C TYR A 84 -0.25 6.43 3.08
N ASN A 85 -0.83 7.13 2.11
CA ASN A 85 -0.08 8.08 1.29
C ASN A 85 0.56 9.20 2.13
N ILE A 86 -0.16 9.70 3.15
CA ILE A 86 0.38 10.72 4.07
C ILE A 86 1.63 10.19 4.79
N LEU A 87 1.61 8.95 5.27
CA LEU A 87 2.79 8.32 5.89
C LEU A 87 3.97 8.24 4.93
N VAL A 88 3.72 7.81 3.68
CA VAL A 88 4.76 7.74 2.64
C VAL A 88 5.31 9.12 2.30
N MET A 89 4.45 10.13 2.11
CA MET A 89 4.89 11.49 1.78
C MET A 89 5.66 12.15 2.91
N HIS A 90 5.30 11.91 4.18
CA HIS A 90 6.09 12.37 5.33
C HIS A 90 7.46 11.70 5.37
N HIS A 91 7.51 10.39 5.16
CA HIS A 91 8.78 9.66 5.12
C HIS A 91 9.70 10.16 3.99
N LEU A 92 9.21 10.18 2.75
CA LEU A 92 10.00 10.63 1.60
C LEU A 92 10.32 12.12 1.68
N GLY A 93 9.42 12.95 2.20
CA GLY A 93 9.69 14.38 2.43
C GLY A 93 10.80 14.61 3.44
N LYS A 94 10.91 13.75 4.47
CA LYS A 94 11.99 13.80 5.46
C LYS A 94 13.32 13.30 4.89
N GLU A 95 13.31 12.15 4.20
CA GLU A 95 14.53 11.52 3.69
C GLU A 95 15.11 12.23 2.46
N CYS A 96 14.24 12.75 1.59
CA CYS A 96 14.62 13.31 0.30
C CYS A 96 14.51 14.85 0.22
N GLY A 97 13.89 15.47 1.23
CA GLY A 97 13.83 16.92 1.37
C GLY A 97 12.84 17.61 0.43
N LYS A 98 13.16 18.88 0.12
CA LYS A 98 12.23 19.81 -0.54
C LYS A 98 11.96 19.46 -2.00
N ASP A 99 12.92 18.89 -2.73
CA ASP A 99 12.72 18.51 -4.15
C ASP A 99 11.59 17.50 -4.31
N PHE A 100 11.56 16.45 -3.48
CA PHE A 100 10.42 15.52 -3.45
C PHE A 100 9.11 16.26 -3.17
N SER A 101 9.12 17.08 -2.13
CA SER A 101 7.91 17.73 -1.63
C SER A 101 7.26 18.71 -2.60
N ASP A 102 8.08 19.39 -3.40
CA ASP A 102 7.61 20.39 -4.36
C ASP A 102 7.10 19.75 -5.66
N ASN A 103 7.58 18.54 -5.97
CA ASN A 103 7.33 17.87 -7.23
C ASN A 103 6.34 16.70 -7.12
N ILE A 104 6.00 16.23 -5.91
CA ILE A 104 4.96 15.22 -5.73
C ILE A 104 3.61 15.74 -6.24
N ARG A 105 2.90 14.88 -6.98
CA ARG A 105 1.62 15.22 -7.60
C ARG A 105 0.58 15.66 -6.57
N GLN A 106 -0.14 16.74 -6.88
CA GLN A 106 -1.17 17.29 -5.99
C GLN A 106 -2.46 16.45 -5.96
N GLU A 107 -2.65 15.62 -6.98
CA GLU A 107 -3.80 14.70 -7.13
C GLU A 107 -3.69 13.44 -6.26
N VAL A 108 -2.59 13.29 -5.52
CA VAL A 108 -2.36 12.15 -4.62
C VAL A 108 -3.40 12.17 -3.50
N LEU A 109 -3.97 11.00 -3.20
CA LEU A 109 -4.90 10.86 -2.08
C LEU A 109 -4.21 11.33 -0.78
N GLY A 110 -4.85 12.23 -0.04
CA GLY A 110 -4.30 12.78 1.21
C GLY A 110 -3.36 13.99 1.02
N TRP A 111 -3.10 14.47 -0.20
CA TRP A 111 -2.17 15.58 -0.45
C TRP A 111 -2.51 16.86 0.33
N LYS A 112 -3.79 17.29 0.33
CA LYS A 112 -4.22 18.51 1.04
C LYS A 112 -3.91 18.43 2.54
N LYS A 113 -4.29 17.32 3.17
CA LYS A 113 -4.05 17.07 4.60
C LYS A 113 -2.55 17.03 4.90
N TRP A 114 -1.76 16.31 4.11
CA TRP A 114 -0.30 16.29 4.26
C TRP A 114 0.32 17.69 4.17
N LYS A 115 -0.19 18.54 3.26
CA LYS A 115 0.29 19.90 3.08
C LYS A 115 -0.02 20.82 4.26
N GLU A 116 -1.14 20.59 4.94
CA GLU A 116 -1.54 21.31 6.17
C GLU A 116 -0.74 20.87 7.40
N GLU A 117 -0.25 19.62 7.41
CA GLU A 117 0.57 19.04 8.49
C GLU A 117 2.07 19.39 8.36
N LYS A 118 2.49 19.93 7.20
CA LYS A 118 3.88 20.23 6.86
C LYS A 118 4.27 21.66 7.23
#